data_AF-A0A7X9E121-F1
#
_entry.id   AF-A0A7X9E121-F1
#
_cell.length_a   1.000
_cell.length_b   1.000
_cell.length_c   1.000
_cell.angle_alpha   90.00
_cell.angle_beta   90.00
_cell.angle_gamma   90.00
#
_symmetry.space_group_name_H-M   'P 1'
#
loop_
_entity.id
_entity.type
_entity.pdbx_description
1 polymer ?
#
loop_
_entity_poly.entity_id
_entity_poly.type
_entity_poly.pdbx_seq_one_letter_code
_entity_poly.pdbx_strand_id
1 'polypeptide(L)' 'MKVSKNLRLIASIREFLKDRFNLDEDKADELQTIENLRKGIEFRGTNLWVLIFAIIVASVGLNVNSTAVIIGAM' A
#
# COMPACT_ATOMS: atom_id res chain seq x y z
N MET A 1 -25.35 -37.13 -6.91
CA MET A 1 -24.80 -36.59 -5.64
C MET A 1 -23.36 -36.03 -5.77
N LYS A 2 -22.97 -35.42 -6.91
CA LYS A 2 -21.62 -34.79 -7.11
C LYS A 2 -21.64 -33.26 -7.17
N VAL A 3 -22.78 -32.66 -7.53
CA VAL A 3 -22.92 -31.21 -7.79
C VAL A 3 -22.74 -30.35 -6.53
N SER A 4 -23.15 -30.84 -5.35
CA SER A 4 -23.04 -30.09 -4.08
C SER A 4 -21.60 -29.90 -3.59
N LYS A 5 -20.68 -30.83 -3.88
CA LYS A 5 -19.28 -30.74 -3.42
C LYS A 5 -18.50 -29.63 -4.16
N ASN A 6 -18.70 -29.51 -5.48
CA ASN A 6 -18.04 -28.47 -6.28
C ASN A 6 -18.50 -27.06 -5.87
N LEU A 7 -19.79 -26.90 -5.53
CA LEU A 7 -20.33 -25.61 -5.10
C LEU A 7 -19.75 -25.15 -3.76
N ARG A 8 -19.52 -26.08 -2.82
CA ARG A 8 -18.85 -25.78 -1.54
C ARG A 8 -17.38 -25.44 -1.74
N LEU A 9 -16.69 -26.14 -2.63
CA LEU A 9 -15.28 -25.87 -2.94
C LEU A 9 -15.10 -24.47 -3.55
N ILE A 10 -15.96 -24.10 -4.51
CA ILE A 10 -15.93 -22.76 -5.13
C ILE A 10 -16.29 -21.68 -4.11
N ALA A 11 -17.24 -21.93 -3.21
CA ALA A 11 -17.57 -20.98 -2.15
C ALA A 11 -16.40 -20.76 -1.18
N SER A 12 -15.71 -21.84 -0.74
CA SER A 12 -14.53 -21.73 0.13
C SER A 12 -13.34 -21.05 -0.57
N ILE A 13 -13.13 -21.34 -1.86
CA ILE A 13 -12.09 -20.67 -2.65
C ILE A 13 -12.43 -19.19 -2.87
N ARG A 14 -13.70 -18.86 -3.09
CA ARG A 14 -14.17 -17.47 -3.22
C ARG A 14 -14.03 -16.70 -1.92
N GLU A 15 -14.38 -17.28 -0.77
CA GLU A 15 -14.16 -16.63 0.54
C GLU A 15 -12.67 -16.49 0.85
N PHE A 16 -11.86 -17.51 0.57
CA PHE A 16 -10.42 -17.44 0.76
C PHE A 16 -9.75 -16.40 -0.16
N LEU A 17 -10.17 -16.33 -1.43
CA LEU A 17 -9.71 -15.29 -2.35
C LEU A 17 -10.26 -13.92 -1.94
N LYS A 18 -11.50 -13.82 -1.45
CA LYS A 18 -12.03 -12.57 -0.92
C LYS A 18 -11.18 -12.10 0.25
N ASP A 19 -10.96 -12.90 1.29
CA ASP A 19 -10.10 -12.54 2.43
C ASP A 19 -8.68 -12.12 2.02
N ARG A 20 -8.09 -12.76 1.00
CA ARG A 20 -6.72 -12.49 0.56
C ARG A 20 -6.58 -11.38 -0.48
N PHE A 21 -7.64 -11.06 -1.22
CA PHE A 21 -7.69 -10.01 -2.24
C PHE A 21 -8.63 -8.85 -1.86
N ASN A 22 -9.20 -8.84 -0.64
CA ASN A 22 -9.98 -7.73 -0.10
C ASN A 22 -9.03 -6.59 0.26
N LEU A 23 -8.54 -5.86 -0.75
CA LEU A 23 -7.87 -4.58 -0.57
C LEU A 23 -8.81 -3.48 -0.03
N ASP A 24 -10.09 -3.80 0.20
CA ASP A 24 -11.08 -2.87 0.75
C ASP A 24 -11.09 -2.85 2.28
N GLU A 25 -10.59 -3.89 2.97
CA GLU A 25 -10.48 -3.91 4.44
C GLU A 25 -9.21 -3.20 4.96
N ASP A 26 -8.15 -3.16 4.14
CA ASP A 26 -6.90 -2.42 4.42
C ASP A 26 -6.79 -1.10 3.66
N LYS A 27 -7.87 -0.66 3.00
CA LYS A 27 -7.98 0.73 2.56
C LYS A 27 -8.15 1.57 3.81
N ALA A 28 -7.02 2.05 4.34
CA ALA A 28 -7.01 3.11 5.32
C ALA A 28 -7.93 4.22 4.78
N ASP A 29 -9.05 4.43 5.48
CA ASP A 29 -10.10 5.39 5.16
C ASP A 29 -9.42 6.62 4.55
N GLU A 30 -9.74 6.98 3.31
CA GLU A 30 -9.00 8.03 2.58
C GLU A 30 -8.91 9.30 3.42
N LEU A 31 -9.93 9.56 4.24
CA LEU A 31 -9.97 10.61 5.23
C LEU A 31 -8.96 10.40 6.36
N GLN A 32 -8.84 9.20 6.95
CA GLN A 32 -7.79 8.91 7.93
C GLN A 32 -6.39 8.97 7.33
N THR A 33 -6.21 8.53 6.09
CA THR A 33 -4.92 8.63 5.38
C THR A 33 -4.55 10.10 5.16
N ILE A 34 -5.49 10.92 4.73
CA ILE A 34 -5.31 12.38 4.57
C ILE A 34 -5.08 13.04 5.93
N GLU A 35 -5.82 12.66 6.97
CA GLU A 35 -5.68 13.18 8.34
C GLU A 35 -4.30 12.81 8.93
N ASN A 36 -3.84 11.57 8.73
CA ASN A 36 -2.54 11.08 9.17
C ASN A 36 -1.39 11.71 8.36
N LEU A 37 -1.56 11.92 7.05
CA LEU A 37 -0.65 12.72 6.24
C LEU A 37 -0.58 14.16 6.75
N ARG A 38 -1.72 14.77 7.06
CA ARG A 38 -1.80 16.16 7.54
C ARG A 38 -1.25 16.35 8.94
N LYS A 39 -1.35 15.32 9.81
CA LYS A 39 -0.77 15.31 11.17
C LYS A 39 0.70 14.92 11.20
N GLY A 40 1.11 13.99 10.34
CA GLY A 40 2.48 13.46 10.27
C GLY A 40 3.43 14.33 9.46
N ILE A 41 2.89 15.14 8.54
CA ILE A 41 3.67 16.05 7.70
C ILE A 41 3.27 17.47 8.08
N GLU A 42 4.02 18.11 8.96
CA GLU A 42 4.05 19.56 8.97
C GLU A 42 4.59 19.99 7.59
N PHE A 43 3.70 20.31 6.65
CA PHE A 43 4.00 20.77 5.29
C PHE A 43 4.63 22.17 5.27
N ARG A 44 5.53 22.46 6.20
CA ARG A 44 6.25 23.74 6.32
C ARG A 44 7.68 23.48 6.78
N GLY A 45 8.61 24.27 6.26
CA GLY A 45 10.03 24.21 6.64
C GLY A 45 10.76 22.98 6.08
N THR A 46 11.78 22.52 6.80
CA THR A 46 12.78 21.54 6.33
C THR A 46 12.17 20.17 6.05
N ASN A 47 11.18 19.72 6.82
CA ASN A 47 10.58 18.40 6.67
C ASN A 47 9.90 18.22 5.30
N LEU A 48 9.30 19.28 4.75
CA LEU A 48 8.72 19.25 3.41
C LEU A 48 9.80 19.11 2.33
N TRP A 49 10.91 19.82 2.48
CA TRP A 49 12.05 19.69 1.55
C TRP A 49 12.66 18.29 1.60
N VAL A 50 12.81 17.70 2.79
CA VAL A 50 13.29 16.32 2.96
C VAL A 50 12.34 15.34 2.26
N LEU A 51 11.02 15.49 2.42
CA LEU A 51 10.02 14.67 1.73
C LEU A 51 10.15 14.76 0.20
N ILE A 52 10.29 15.98 -0.33
CA ILE A 52 10.45 16.20 -1.77
C ILE A 52 11.71 15.49 -2.29
N PHE A 53 12.83 15.64 -1.61
CA PHE A 53 14.07 14.96 -2.01
C PHE A 53 13.99 13.44 -1.87
N ALA A 54 13.37 12.93 -0.82
CA ALA A 54 13.15 11.49 -0.62
C ALA A 54 12.34 10.89 -1.78
N ILE A 55 11.27 11.55 -2.22
CA ILE A 55 10.45 11.11 -3.37
C ILE A 55 11.28 11.09 -4.65
N ILE A 56 12.10 12.12 -4.90
CA ILE A 56 12.97 12.20 -6.08
C ILE A 56 14.01 11.05 -6.07
N VAL A 57 14.70 10.87 -4.95
CA VAL A 57 15.75 9.84 -4.80
C VAL A 57 15.16 8.44 -4.94
N ALA A 58 14.01 8.16 -4.31
CA ALA A 58 13.31 6.89 -4.44
C ALA A 58 12.86 6.62 -5.89
N SER A 59 12.37 7.65 -6.60
CA SER A 59 11.96 7.52 -8.00
C SER A 59 13.14 7.18 -8.92
N VAL A 60 14.29 7.82 -8.71
CA VAL A 60 15.53 7.46 -9.42
C VAL A 60 15.98 6.05 -9.05
N GLY A 61 15.97 5.71 -7.75
CA GLY A 61 16.32 4.40 -7.22
C GLY A 61 15.50 3.26 -7.83
N LEU A 62 14.19 3.47 -8.00
CA LEU A 62 13.31 2.51 -8.66
C LEU A 62 13.66 2.35 -10.15
N ASN A 63 13.90 3.46 -10.86
CA ASN A 63 14.26 3.44 -12.28
C ASN A 63 15.60 2.73 -12.55
N VAL A 64 16.59 2.92 -11.67
CA VAL A 64 17.90 2.28 -11.78
C VAL A 64 17.95 0.89 -11.11
N ASN A 65 16.81 0.38 -10.62
CA ASN A 65 16.70 -0.89 -9.88
C ASN A 65 17.70 -1.01 -8.71
N SER A 66 17.93 0.08 -7.97
CA SER A 66 18.89 0.13 -6.86
C SER A 66 18.20 0.14 -5.50
N THR A 67 18.23 -1.01 -4.83
CA THR A 67 17.69 -1.19 -3.47
C THR A 67 18.39 -0.30 -2.45
N ALA A 68 19.70 -0.06 -2.61
CA ALA A 68 20.46 0.81 -1.71
C ALA A 68 19.95 2.25 -1.72
N VAL A 69 19.55 2.75 -2.90
CA VAL A 69 19.00 4.10 -3.07
C VAL A 69 17.57 4.19 -2.51
N ILE A 70 16.77 3.14 -2.68
CA ILE A 70 15.41 3.07 -2.14
C ILE A 70 15.42 3.06 -0.61
N ILE A 71 16.31 2.27 0.01
CA ILE A 71 16.44 2.24 1.48
C ILE A 71 17.05 3.54 2.02
N GLY A 72 17.97 4.18 1.30
CA GLY A 72 18.54 5.46 1.73
C GLY A 72 17.56 6.65 1.67
N ALA A 73 16.42 6.49 1.00
CA ALA A 73 15.37 7.51 0.92
C ALA A 73 14.26 7.32 1.97
N MET A 74 14.20 6.16 2.63
CA MET A 74 13.25 5.81 3.69
C MET A 74 13.80 6.21 5.06
#